data_AF-A0A9N9ZFG6-F1
#
_entry.id   AF-A0A9N9ZFG6-F1
#
_cell.length_a   1.000
_cell.length_b   1.000
_cell.length_c   1.000
_cell.angle_alpha   90.00
_cell.angle_beta   90.00
_cell.angle_gamma   90.00
#
_symmetry.space_group_name_H-M   'P 1'
#
loop_
_entity.id
_entity.type
_entity.pdbx_description
1 polymer ?
#
loop_
_entity_poly.entity_id
_entity_poly.type
_entity_poly.pdbx_seq_one_letter_code
_entity_poly.pdbx_strand_id
1 'polypeptide(L)'
;NIVASSELPLLSPNNTSNTPHPHTLPTPSALPSSLFSTVPITFLRHSDDLLFDEHQYGNISTPGPSEAPRSEQGPWHRHASDTFPNPQTITDDNSQEPTVESLKDTQQELFLLRHYSECIAPWMDLLYRYEVFSREVLTLAREHSILRYAACAVAAKQLGQMNHPIPALCGKIQQNIATRCFRGRSGFIWYGIKYYEKAIRTLVKSITPKDQQAPHLAQTQASDDHASPAVSLSQGDLMVRAEGEDPIVRLLGTCILIQYEALSANRDAWSGHLTGFSKLLDLIDAGQLLIHHPIFEQVYPWTKSIMEVKAGFWNFVANDLEQSFVAHRQTRVDTENLALWRNMGLLIEDDGSLSLFDGQYSLSTTPEHARDKVLSYTLIRLLCKLIDYVAPIPPMGQLPTQGSPSSLDPTRDRFVHLESQFDNWYRILSPSFHPDGKFSAMGEDLKEIGGSGLFNSALWFSNDLCSTTMMYYHMARMLLITHRPVGLLSRGHDPDNTLPVDLLSTFREMEKGLKVHASEVIAIVRGTPCDAVKLRSIQPLYLAGRSCTTMSDRRTLVDMFRDIQNGLGIATGYRVEALLQEWGTSYEELDTQPWPASEDHHAPQQ
;
A
#
# COMPACT_ATOMS: atom_id res chain seq x y z
N ASN A 1 -20.31 35.80 54.15
CA ASN A 1 -21.36 36.37 53.27
C ASN A 1 -21.94 35.18 52.50
N ILE A 2 -23.17 34.71 52.76
CA ILE A 2 -24.49 35.36 52.52
C ILE A 2 -24.80 35.33 51.00
N VAL A 3 -25.89 34.71 50.48
CA VAL A 3 -26.91 33.78 51.07
C VAL A 3 -27.76 33.12 49.95
N ALA A 4 -28.39 31.96 50.22
CA ALA A 4 -29.54 31.34 49.48
C ALA A 4 -29.38 31.00 47.96
N SER A 5 -29.97 29.95 47.36
CA SER A 5 -31.38 29.50 47.23
C SER A 5 -32.26 30.45 46.38
N SER A 6 -33.17 30.03 45.50
CA SER A 6 -33.62 28.69 45.04
C SER A 6 -33.94 28.74 43.50
N GLU A 7 -34.78 27.97 42.78
CA GLU A 7 -35.85 26.99 43.05
C GLU A 7 -36.11 26.08 41.83
N LEU A 8 -36.90 25.00 41.97
CA LEU A 8 -37.55 24.28 40.85
C LEU A 8 -38.90 24.91 40.45
N PRO A 9 -39.49 24.52 39.31
CA PRO A 9 -40.77 23.81 39.45
C PRO A 9 -40.99 22.65 38.47
N LEU A 10 -41.66 21.60 38.97
CA LEU A 10 -42.41 20.62 38.18
C LEU A 10 -43.89 21.03 38.17
N LEU A 11 -44.59 20.84 37.03
CA LEU A 11 -45.87 20.11 36.94
C LEU A 11 -46.46 20.14 35.52
N SER A 12 -47.14 19.05 35.16
CA SER A 12 -47.94 18.85 33.94
C SER A 12 -49.44 18.96 34.29
N PRO A 13 -50.39 18.56 33.42
CA PRO A 13 -50.42 18.48 31.95
C PRO A 13 -51.58 19.34 31.39
N ASN A 14 -51.90 19.25 30.08
CA ASN A 14 -53.28 19.48 29.65
C ASN A 14 -53.66 18.74 28.35
N ASN A 15 -54.92 18.28 28.27
CA ASN A 15 -55.50 17.63 27.10
C ASN A 15 -56.21 18.64 26.21
N THR A 16 -56.04 18.54 24.89
CA THR A 16 -57.10 18.87 23.92
C THR A 16 -57.12 17.87 22.77
N SER A 17 -58.28 17.27 22.55
CA SER A 17 -58.57 16.36 21.44
C SER A 17 -58.83 17.12 20.15
N ASN A 18 -58.41 16.58 19.00
CA ASN A 18 -59.10 16.80 17.73
C ASN A 18 -58.84 15.67 16.72
N THR A 19 -59.87 14.86 16.47
CA THR A 19 -59.97 13.95 15.33
C THR A 19 -60.60 14.67 14.14
N PRO A 20 -60.30 14.26 12.90
CA PRO A 20 -61.40 13.84 12.03
C PRO A 20 -61.20 12.45 11.40
N HIS A 21 -62.27 11.96 10.77
CA HIS A 21 -62.43 10.58 10.28
C HIS A 21 -61.87 10.34 8.85
N PRO A 22 -61.73 9.07 8.41
CA PRO A 22 -60.93 8.72 7.22
C PRO A 22 -61.69 8.87 5.90
N HIS A 23 -60.92 9.04 4.81
CA HIS A 23 -61.45 8.96 3.44
C HIS A 23 -60.91 7.74 2.68
N THR A 24 -61.87 7.08 2.04
CA THR A 24 -61.81 5.84 1.25
C THR A 24 -60.81 5.82 0.09
N LEU A 25 -60.20 4.65 -0.13
CA LEU A 25 -59.53 4.25 -1.38
C LEU A 25 -60.49 4.26 -2.58
N PRO A 26 -60.04 4.65 -3.79
CA PRO A 26 -60.61 4.20 -5.05
C PRO A 26 -59.89 2.93 -5.57
N THR A 27 -60.64 1.98 -6.13
CA THR A 27 -60.12 0.79 -6.82
C THR A 27 -59.62 1.12 -8.24
N PRO A 28 -58.68 0.31 -8.81
CA PRO A 28 -57.98 0.68 -10.05
C PRO A 28 -58.82 0.55 -11.33
N SER A 29 -58.62 1.48 -12.26
CA SER A 29 -58.96 1.33 -13.68
C SER A 29 -57.77 0.74 -14.46
N ALA A 30 -58.01 0.19 -15.65
CA ALA A 30 -57.11 -0.79 -16.28
C ALA A 30 -56.46 -0.33 -17.59
N LEU A 31 -55.22 -0.83 -17.81
CA LEU A 31 -54.55 -1.01 -19.11
C LEU A 31 -54.09 0.29 -19.83
N PRO A 32 -53.10 0.24 -20.77
CA PRO A 32 -52.64 -0.89 -21.58
C PRO A 32 -51.30 -1.54 -21.17
N SER A 33 -51.07 -2.74 -21.72
CA SER A 33 -49.92 -3.60 -21.47
C SER A 33 -48.83 -3.48 -22.55
N SER A 34 -47.65 -2.99 -22.16
CA SER A 34 -46.37 -3.21 -22.85
C SER A 34 -45.22 -3.08 -21.84
N LEU A 35 -43.99 -3.42 -22.23
CA LEU A 35 -42.78 -3.41 -21.38
C LEU A 35 -42.71 -4.48 -20.26
N PHE A 36 -43.09 -5.72 -20.57
CA PHE A 36 -42.44 -6.89 -19.99
C PHE A 36 -41.61 -7.61 -21.07
N SER A 37 -40.33 -7.24 -21.17
CA SER A 37 -39.32 -8.10 -21.80
C SER A 37 -38.67 -8.93 -20.69
N THR A 38 -38.60 -10.25 -20.86
CA THR A 38 -38.10 -11.17 -19.84
C THR A 38 -36.60 -11.01 -19.61
N VAL A 39 -36.22 -10.54 -18.42
CA VAL A 39 -34.88 -10.72 -17.85
C VAL A 39 -34.92 -11.97 -16.95
N PRO A 40 -34.12 -13.02 -17.21
CA PRO A 40 -34.18 -14.26 -16.44
C PRO A 40 -33.54 -14.10 -15.04
N ILE A 41 -34.22 -14.64 -14.02
CA ILE A 41 -33.73 -14.64 -12.63
C ILE A 41 -32.77 -15.81 -12.42
N THR A 42 -31.51 -15.65 -12.82
CA THR A 42 -30.44 -16.66 -12.62
C THR A 42 -29.06 -16.02 -12.41
N PHE A 43 -28.88 -15.24 -11.33
CA PHE A 43 -27.54 -14.88 -10.82
C PHE A 43 -27.52 -14.81 -9.29
N LEU A 44 -27.54 -15.99 -8.67
CA LEU A 44 -27.20 -16.22 -7.26
C LEU A 44 -26.64 -17.65 -7.18
N ARG A 45 -25.36 -17.77 -6.81
CA ARG A 45 -24.45 -18.92 -7.05
C ARG A 45 -24.05 -19.14 -8.52
N HIS A 46 -22.95 -18.51 -8.92
CA HIS A 46 -21.79 -19.17 -9.55
C HIS A 46 -20.64 -18.16 -9.68
N SER A 47 -19.69 -18.21 -8.76
CA SER A 47 -18.38 -17.53 -8.86
C SER A 47 -17.27 -18.34 -8.18
N ASP A 48 -17.55 -19.61 -7.92
CA ASP A 48 -16.59 -20.68 -7.69
C ASP A 48 -16.59 -21.56 -8.96
N ASP A 49 -15.49 -22.27 -9.23
CA ASP A 49 -15.22 -23.07 -10.44
C ASP A 49 -15.14 -22.30 -11.77
N LEU A 50 -14.05 -21.54 -11.94
CA LEU A 50 -13.34 -21.51 -13.22
C LEU A 50 -11.96 -22.15 -13.04
N LEU A 51 -11.90 -23.46 -13.24
CA LEU A 51 -10.65 -24.20 -13.41
C LEU A 51 -9.92 -23.69 -14.66
N PHE A 52 -8.70 -23.20 -14.47
CA PHE A 52 -7.72 -23.17 -15.55
C PHE A 52 -7.02 -24.53 -15.59
N ASP A 53 -7.15 -25.25 -16.71
CA ASP A 53 -6.45 -26.53 -16.92
C ASP A 53 -4.94 -26.31 -16.98
N GLU A 54 -4.22 -26.77 -15.96
CA GLU A 54 -2.82 -27.15 -16.13
C GLU A 54 -2.75 -28.47 -16.94
N HIS A 55 -1.68 -28.62 -17.72
CA HIS A 55 -1.30 -29.83 -18.47
C HIS A 55 -1.96 -30.12 -19.85
N GLN A 56 -1.96 -29.17 -20.81
CA GLN A 56 -1.76 -29.60 -22.21
C GLN A 56 -1.08 -28.62 -23.18
N TYR A 57 0.24 -28.41 -23.02
CA TYR A 57 1.13 -28.11 -24.17
C TYR A 57 2.50 -28.79 -23.98
N GLY A 58 2.65 -29.96 -24.58
CA GLY A 58 3.95 -30.65 -24.68
C GLY A 58 4.61 -30.42 -26.05
N ASN A 59 5.93 -30.20 -26.03
CA ASN A 59 6.83 -30.21 -27.19
C ASN A 59 6.46 -29.33 -28.40
N ILE A 60 6.80 -28.04 -28.31
CA ILE A 60 7.25 -27.26 -29.47
C ILE A 60 8.65 -26.71 -29.15
N SER A 61 9.60 -26.89 -30.07
CA SER A 61 11.02 -26.55 -29.85
C SER A 61 11.23 -25.03 -29.73
N THR A 62 11.95 -24.61 -28.70
CA THR A 62 12.31 -23.20 -28.46
C THR A 62 13.38 -22.68 -29.44
N PRO A 63 13.16 -21.52 -30.10
CA PRO A 63 14.23 -20.72 -30.67
C PRO A 63 15.18 -20.20 -29.57
N GLY A 64 16.42 -19.85 -29.94
CA GLY A 64 17.44 -19.36 -29.00
C GLY A 64 17.20 -17.95 -28.46
N PRO A 65 17.87 -17.57 -27.35
CA PRO A 65 17.63 -16.29 -26.66
C PRO A 65 18.33 -15.12 -27.36
N SER A 66 17.68 -14.51 -28.35
CA SER A 66 18.17 -13.29 -29.01
C SER A 66 17.07 -12.27 -29.37
N GLU A 67 16.06 -12.13 -28.51
CA GLU A 67 15.20 -10.95 -28.50
C GLU A 67 14.65 -10.73 -27.09
N ALA A 68 14.71 -9.50 -26.58
CA ALA A 68 14.09 -9.16 -25.30
C ALA A 68 12.56 -9.05 -25.48
N PRO A 69 11.73 -9.59 -24.58
CA PRO A 69 10.30 -9.36 -24.64
C PRO A 69 10.05 -7.85 -24.53
N ARG A 70 9.34 -7.28 -25.51
CA ARG A 70 8.86 -5.91 -25.39
C ARG A 70 7.96 -5.84 -24.16
N SER A 71 8.24 -4.90 -23.25
CA SER A 71 7.23 -4.41 -22.33
C SER A 71 6.01 -4.01 -23.15
N GLU A 72 4.83 -4.51 -22.79
CA GLU A 72 3.59 -4.02 -23.38
C GLU A 72 3.41 -2.57 -22.93
N GLN A 73 3.66 -1.65 -23.86
CA GLN A 73 3.51 -0.22 -23.62
C GLN A 73 2.02 0.09 -23.64
N GLY A 74 1.44 0.29 -22.45
CA GLY A 74 0.10 0.87 -22.33
C GLY A 74 0.00 2.23 -23.05
N PRO A 75 -1.21 2.76 -23.33
CA PRO A 75 -1.42 3.82 -24.33
C PRO A 75 -0.72 5.18 -24.09
N TRP A 76 -0.08 5.38 -22.94
CA TRP A 76 0.38 6.64 -22.34
C TRP A 76 1.62 7.30 -22.98
N HIS A 77 1.87 7.03 -24.25
CA HIS A 77 3.00 7.58 -25.01
C HIS A 77 2.54 8.36 -26.26
N ARG A 78 1.60 9.30 -26.04
CA ARG A 78 1.33 10.44 -26.94
C ARG A 78 1.20 11.71 -26.10
N HIS A 79 1.58 12.86 -26.67
CA HIS A 79 1.53 14.20 -26.04
C HIS A 79 2.55 14.47 -24.92
N ALA A 80 3.85 14.30 -25.21
CA ALA A 80 4.96 14.75 -24.37
C ALA A 80 6.15 15.26 -25.22
N SER A 81 5.92 16.29 -26.05
CA SER A 81 6.83 16.68 -27.14
C SER A 81 7.54 18.04 -26.99
N ASP A 82 7.14 18.88 -26.02
CA ASP A 82 7.44 20.32 -26.05
C ASP A 82 8.18 20.88 -24.82
N THR A 83 8.81 20.04 -23.99
CA THR A 83 9.51 20.50 -22.77
C THR A 83 10.99 20.14 -22.69
N PHE A 84 11.50 19.27 -23.56
CA PHE A 84 12.93 18.95 -23.66
C PHE A 84 13.36 18.87 -25.14
N PRO A 85 14.55 19.39 -25.52
CA PRO A 85 15.05 19.21 -26.87
C PRO A 85 15.32 17.73 -27.15
N ASN A 86 14.84 17.26 -28.31
CA ASN A 86 14.95 15.90 -28.80
C ASN A 86 16.41 15.37 -28.71
N PRO A 87 16.67 14.10 -28.33
CA PRO A 87 18.04 13.60 -28.14
C PRO A 87 18.87 13.72 -29.42
N GLN A 88 19.89 14.59 -29.40
CA GLN A 88 20.83 14.69 -30.50
C GLN A 88 21.71 13.44 -30.52
N THR A 89 21.62 12.67 -31.61
CA THR A 89 22.46 11.50 -31.87
C THR A 89 23.90 11.94 -32.13
N ILE A 90 24.70 12.02 -31.07
CA ILE A 90 26.15 12.22 -31.17
C ILE A 90 26.78 10.89 -31.62
N THR A 91 27.00 10.80 -32.92
CA THR A 91 27.84 9.79 -33.56
C THR A 91 29.29 9.92 -33.08
N ASP A 92 30.02 8.81 -33.13
CA ASP A 92 31.48 8.71 -33.00
C ASP A 92 32.10 9.19 -31.67
N ASP A 93 32.21 8.23 -30.75
CA ASP A 93 33.50 7.92 -30.13
C ASP A 93 33.49 6.44 -29.69
N ASN A 94 34.66 5.80 -29.72
CA ASN A 94 34.87 4.37 -29.48
C ASN A 94 35.22 4.07 -28.02
N SER A 95 34.65 4.84 -27.10
CA SER A 95 34.86 4.72 -25.66
C SER A 95 34.08 3.52 -25.08
N GLN A 96 34.74 2.71 -24.25
CA GLN A 96 34.09 1.60 -23.54
C GLN A 96 32.95 2.13 -22.65
N GLU A 97 31.82 1.40 -22.60
CA GLU A 97 30.71 1.75 -21.72
C GLU A 97 31.19 1.73 -20.25
N PRO A 98 30.96 2.80 -19.46
CA PRO A 98 31.52 2.92 -18.13
C PRO A 98 31.00 1.80 -17.20
N THR A 99 31.88 1.24 -16.39
CA THR A 99 31.48 0.24 -15.39
C THR A 99 30.95 0.92 -14.14
N VAL A 100 29.99 0.30 -13.44
CA VAL A 100 29.50 0.78 -12.14
C VAL A 100 30.64 0.92 -11.11
N GLU A 101 31.64 0.04 -11.16
CA GLU A 101 32.87 0.18 -10.38
C GLU A 101 33.64 1.47 -10.69
N SER A 102 33.76 1.86 -11.96
CA SER A 102 34.41 3.13 -12.38
C SER A 102 33.60 4.39 -12.05
N LEU A 103 32.34 4.24 -11.62
CA LEU A 103 31.50 5.34 -11.16
C LEU A 103 31.63 5.62 -9.65
N LYS A 104 32.38 4.81 -8.89
CA LYS A 104 32.58 5.02 -7.45
C LYS A 104 33.16 6.42 -7.17
N ASP A 105 32.61 7.09 -6.17
CA ASP A 105 33.01 8.43 -5.71
C ASP A 105 32.88 9.55 -6.80
N THR A 106 32.21 9.28 -7.92
CA THR A 106 31.97 10.28 -8.98
C THR A 106 30.79 11.21 -8.66
N GLN A 107 30.71 12.35 -9.36
CA GLN A 107 29.57 13.26 -9.28
C GLN A 107 28.22 12.57 -9.59
N GLN A 108 28.23 11.56 -10.46
CA GLN A 108 27.04 10.80 -10.85
C GLN A 108 26.59 9.85 -9.72
N GLU A 109 27.49 9.10 -9.09
CA GLU A 109 27.15 8.27 -7.92
C GLU A 109 26.70 9.15 -6.74
N LEU A 110 27.42 10.23 -6.45
CA LEU A 110 27.06 11.18 -5.39
C LEU A 110 25.69 11.84 -5.62
N PHE A 111 25.33 12.14 -6.87
CA PHE A 111 23.98 12.63 -7.22
C PHE A 111 22.90 11.58 -6.93
N LEU A 112 23.11 10.32 -7.32
CA LEU A 112 22.14 9.25 -7.09
C LEU A 112 21.99 8.91 -5.60
N LEU A 113 23.08 8.84 -4.84
CA LEU A 113 23.05 8.61 -3.38
C LEU A 113 22.32 9.75 -2.65
N ARG A 114 22.57 11.00 -3.05
CA ARG A 114 21.85 12.17 -2.52
C ARG A 114 20.35 12.09 -2.85
N HIS A 115 20.00 11.80 -4.10
CA HIS A 115 18.61 11.68 -4.55
C HIS A 115 17.87 10.59 -3.78
N TYR A 116 18.52 9.44 -3.54
CA TYR A 116 17.99 8.39 -2.65
C TYR A 116 17.68 8.95 -1.25
N SER A 117 18.62 9.62 -0.59
CA SER A 117 18.41 10.15 0.77
C SER A 117 17.37 11.27 0.88
N GLU A 118 17.26 12.12 -0.14
CA GLU A 118 16.38 13.29 -0.12
C GLU A 118 14.95 12.98 -0.63
N CYS A 119 14.80 11.99 -1.52
CA CYS A 119 13.52 11.74 -2.22
C CYS A 119 12.89 10.36 -1.98
N ILE A 120 13.67 9.30 -1.67
CA ILE A 120 13.15 7.91 -1.59
C ILE A 120 13.21 7.37 -0.15
N ALA A 121 14.35 7.54 0.51
CA ALA A 121 14.55 7.07 1.87
C ALA A 121 13.55 7.62 2.90
N PRO A 122 13.02 8.86 2.80
CA PRO A 122 11.95 9.33 3.68
C PRO A 122 10.67 8.50 3.60
N TRP A 123 10.38 7.85 2.45
CA TRP A 123 9.27 6.91 2.32
C TRP A 123 9.50 5.61 3.10
N MET A 124 10.77 5.23 3.24
CA MET A 124 11.20 4.02 3.94
C MET A 124 11.25 4.24 5.46
N ASP A 125 11.66 5.45 5.90
CA ASP A 125 11.67 5.88 7.31
C ASP A 125 10.29 6.31 7.85
N LEU A 126 9.24 6.41 7.02
CA LEU A 126 7.90 6.91 7.38
C LEU A 126 7.35 6.33 8.70
N LEU A 127 7.45 5.00 8.85
CA LEU A 127 6.96 4.28 10.03
C LEU A 127 7.98 4.22 11.18
N TYR A 128 9.26 4.48 10.93
CA TYR A 128 10.33 4.42 11.93
C TYR A 128 11.25 5.64 11.77
N ARG A 129 10.75 6.80 12.22
CA ARG A 129 11.36 8.14 12.05
C ARG A 129 12.64 8.37 12.87
N TYR A 130 13.65 7.52 12.69
CA TYR A 130 15.00 7.67 13.24
C TYR A 130 16.08 7.83 12.14
N GLU A 131 15.65 8.14 10.91
CA GLU A 131 16.53 8.43 9.76
C GLU A 131 17.47 7.27 9.39
N VAL A 132 17.03 6.02 9.56
CA VAL A 132 17.86 4.85 9.29
C VAL A 132 18.12 4.73 7.79
N PHE A 133 17.08 4.80 6.96
CA PHE A 133 17.23 4.71 5.51
C PHE A 133 17.84 5.98 4.92
N SER A 134 17.50 7.15 5.45
CA SER A 134 17.93 8.46 4.92
C SER A 134 19.33 8.87 5.35
N ARG A 135 19.80 8.46 6.54
CA ARG A 135 21.10 8.89 7.11
C ARG A 135 22.04 7.74 7.44
N GLU A 136 21.58 6.70 8.14
CA GLU A 136 22.47 5.61 8.59
C GLU A 136 22.91 4.70 7.43
N VAL A 137 22.00 4.36 6.51
CA VAL A 137 22.32 3.62 5.27
C VAL A 137 23.38 4.35 4.43
N LEU A 138 23.34 5.68 4.31
CA LEU A 138 24.39 6.43 3.59
C LEU A 138 25.73 6.46 4.32
N THR A 139 25.73 6.27 5.64
CA THR A 139 26.98 6.11 6.40
C THR A 139 27.57 4.72 6.12
N LEU A 140 26.76 3.67 6.20
CA LEU A 140 27.17 2.29 5.91
C LEU A 140 27.59 2.08 4.45
N ALA A 141 26.93 2.72 3.48
CA ALA A 141 27.20 2.60 2.04
C ALA A 141 28.64 2.98 1.61
N ARG A 142 29.38 3.69 2.46
CA ARG A 142 30.81 4.01 2.22
C ARG A 142 31.69 2.77 2.23
N GLU A 143 31.35 1.81 3.09
CA GLU A 143 32.08 0.57 3.33
C GLU A 143 31.33 -0.62 2.69
N HIS A 144 30.01 -0.66 2.86
CA HIS A 144 29.14 -1.74 2.38
C HIS A 144 28.61 -1.48 0.97
N SER A 145 29.24 -2.12 -0.02
CA SER A 145 28.89 -1.93 -1.43
C SER A 145 27.47 -2.37 -1.81
N ILE A 146 26.85 -3.30 -1.09
CA ILE A 146 25.44 -3.71 -1.29
C ILE A 146 24.52 -2.50 -1.17
N LEU A 147 24.63 -1.74 -0.08
CA LEU A 147 23.79 -0.58 0.20
C LEU A 147 24.00 0.54 -0.82
N ARG A 148 25.27 0.81 -1.17
CA ARG A 148 25.62 1.81 -2.19
C ARG A 148 25.01 1.49 -3.55
N TYR A 149 25.14 0.23 -3.99
CA TYR A 149 24.57 -0.19 -5.27
C TYR A 149 23.04 -0.22 -5.23
N ALA A 150 22.41 -0.68 -4.15
CA ALA A 150 20.95 -0.68 -4.04
C ALA A 150 20.37 0.75 -4.01
N ALA A 151 20.97 1.67 -3.25
CA ALA A 151 20.56 3.06 -3.17
C ALA A 151 20.67 3.78 -4.52
N CYS A 152 21.80 3.62 -5.23
CA CYS A 152 21.97 4.16 -6.58
C CYS A 152 20.98 3.54 -7.59
N ALA A 153 20.69 2.24 -7.47
CA ALA A 153 19.75 1.55 -8.34
C ALA A 153 18.33 2.12 -8.21
N VAL A 154 17.81 2.27 -6.98
CA VAL A 154 16.45 2.74 -6.75
C VAL A 154 16.29 4.23 -7.10
N ALA A 155 17.31 5.07 -6.82
CA ALA A 155 17.33 6.46 -7.26
C ALA A 155 17.29 6.59 -8.78
N ALA A 156 18.16 5.87 -9.49
CA ALA A 156 18.21 5.93 -10.95
C ALA A 156 16.95 5.34 -11.60
N LYS A 157 16.36 4.29 -11.02
CA LYS A 157 15.09 3.72 -11.47
C LYS A 157 13.95 4.73 -11.34
N GLN A 158 13.79 5.36 -10.17
CA GLN A 158 12.78 6.40 -9.95
C GLN A 158 12.95 7.58 -10.93
N LEU A 159 14.18 8.09 -11.08
CA LEU A 159 14.52 9.17 -12.02
C LEU A 159 14.30 8.78 -13.50
N GLY A 160 14.27 7.49 -13.84
CA GLY A 160 13.91 6.99 -15.16
C GLY A 160 12.40 6.77 -15.37
N GLN A 161 11.58 6.88 -14.32
CA GLN A 161 10.13 6.67 -14.35
C GLN A 161 9.30 7.96 -14.08
N MET A 162 9.89 9.00 -13.49
CA MET A 162 9.23 10.30 -13.31
C MET A 162 9.08 11.07 -14.64
N ASN A 163 7.90 11.66 -14.87
CA ASN A 163 7.62 12.47 -16.06
C ASN A 163 7.91 13.97 -15.86
N HIS A 164 8.22 14.41 -14.64
CA HIS A 164 8.57 15.81 -14.34
C HIS A 164 10.08 16.06 -14.51
N PRO A 165 10.49 17.33 -14.76
CA PRO A 165 11.90 17.71 -14.64
C PRO A 165 12.46 17.31 -13.26
N ILE A 166 13.73 16.90 -13.24
CA ILE A 166 14.47 16.49 -12.03
C ILE A 166 14.16 17.47 -10.87
N PRO A 167 13.72 16.98 -9.68
CA PRO A 167 13.00 17.80 -8.71
C PRO A 167 13.64 19.16 -8.41
N ALA A 168 12.83 20.20 -8.28
CA ALA A 168 13.26 21.59 -8.08
C ALA A 168 14.13 21.81 -6.81
N LEU A 169 14.17 20.84 -5.91
CA LEU A 169 15.12 20.68 -4.79
C LEU A 169 16.59 20.66 -5.25
N CYS A 170 16.86 20.25 -6.49
CA CYS A 170 18.19 20.26 -7.09
C CYS A 170 18.62 21.69 -7.45
N GLY A 171 19.71 22.17 -6.84
CA GLY A 171 20.41 23.38 -7.27
C GLY A 171 21.04 23.24 -8.66
N LYS A 172 21.52 24.36 -9.23
CA LYS A 172 22.06 24.42 -10.61
C LYS A 172 23.16 23.38 -10.90
N ILE A 173 23.99 23.03 -9.90
CA ILE A 173 25.05 22.02 -10.05
C ILE A 173 24.43 20.62 -10.22
N GLN A 174 23.46 20.28 -9.35
CA GLN A 174 22.73 19.03 -9.37
C GLN A 174 21.90 18.89 -10.67
N GLN A 175 21.21 19.95 -11.10
CA GLN A 175 20.50 20.00 -12.39
C GLN A 175 21.44 19.73 -13.57
N ASN A 176 22.65 20.29 -13.56
CA ASN A 176 23.65 20.05 -14.62
C ASN A 176 24.16 18.59 -14.60
N ILE A 177 24.40 18.00 -13.42
CA ILE A 177 24.81 16.58 -13.30
C ILE A 177 23.67 15.67 -13.79
N ALA A 178 22.44 15.91 -13.34
CA ALA A 178 21.26 15.14 -13.73
C ALA A 178 20.99 15.23 -15.23
N THR A 179 21.11 16.44 -15.83
CA THR A 179 21.00 16.64 -17.28
C THR A 179 22.07 15.88 -18.05
N ARG A 180 23.31 15.80 -17.53
CA ARG A 180 24.39 14.97 -18.13
C ARG A 180 24.11 13.48 -18.01
N CYS A 181 23.50 13.01 -16.92
CA CYS A 181 23.10 11.61 -16.75
C CYS A 181 21.95 11.23 -17.70
N PHE A 182 20.95 12.10 -17.83
CA PHE A 182 19.80 11.92 -18.72
C PHE A 182 20.19 11.97 -20.21
N ARG A 183 21.06 12.91 -20.62
CA ARG A 183 21.54 13.06 -22.01
C ARG A 183 22.70 12.12 -22.38
N GLY A 184 23.22 11.32 -21.44
CA GLY A 184 24.19 10.27 -21.75
C GLY A 184 23.53 9.16 -22.58
N ARG A 185 24.31 8.43 -23.40
CA ARG A 185 23.80 7.44 -24.38
C ARG A 185 22.79 6.42 -23.81
N SER A 186 22.83 6.15 -22.51
CA SER A 186 22.05 5.08 -21.86
C SER A 186 20.98 5.57 -20.86
N GLY A 187 20.93 6.87 -20.54
CA GLY A 187 19.94 7.50 -19.65
C GLY A 187 19.89 6.95 -18.20
N PHE A 188 18.92 7.41 -17.40
CA PHE A 188 18.74 6.95 -16.00
C PHE A 188 18.37 5.47 -15.87
N ILE A 189 17.59 4.93 -16.83
CA ILE A 189 17.16 3.53 -16.85
C ILE A 189 18.37 2.57 -16.81
N TRP A 190 19.41 2.85 -17.61
CA TRP A 190 20.63 2.05 -17.61
C TRP A 190 21.36 2.07 -16.26
N TYR A 191 21.48 3.23 -15.60
CA TYR A 191 22.07 3.29 -14.26
C TYR A 191 21.26 2.44 -13.29
N GLY A 192 19.92 2.54 -13.33
CA GLY A 192 19.02 1.72 -12.51
C GLY A 192 19.25 0.23 -12.69
N ILE A 193 19.37 -0.24 -13.94
CA ILE A 193 19.64 -1.65 -14.26
C ILE A 193 21.05 -2.06 -13.81
N LYS A 194 22.11 -1.32 -14.19
CA LYS A 194 23.49 -1.72 -13.90
C LYS A 194 23.83 -1.69 -12.40
N TYR A 195 23.33 -0.71 -11.65
CA TYR A 195 23.48 -0.70 -10.20
C TYR A 195 22.68 -1.86 -9.55
N TYR A 196 21.48 -2.18 -10.05
CA TYR A 196 20.68 -3.30 -9.54
C TYR A 196 21.32 -4.67 -9.79
N GLU A 197 21.82 -4.91 -11.01
CA GLU A 197 22.58 -6.11 -11.33
C GLU A 197 23.78 -6.29 -10.36
N LYS A 198 24.47 -5.20 -10.01
CA LYS A 198 25.61 -5.23 -9.08
C LYS A 198 25.16 -5.43 -7.63
N ALA A 199 24.08 -4.79 -7.19
CA ALA A 199 23.51 -4.98 -5.87
C ALA A 199 23.12 -6.45 -5.63
N ILE A 200 22.40 -7.08 -6.57
CA ILE A 200 22.07 -8.52 -6.50
C ILE A 200 23.34 -9.36 -6.52
N ARG A 201 24.28 -9.13 -7.47
CA ARG A 201 25.52 -9.92 -7.54
C ARG A 201 26.34 -9.86 -6.25
N THR A 202 26.38 -8.71 -5.57
CA THR A 202 27.08 -8.58 -4.28
C THR A 202 26.30 -9.24 -3.15
N LEU A 203 24.97 -9.09 -3.08
CA LEU A 203 24.12 -9.75 -2.08
C LEU A 203 24.15 -11.28 -2.21
N VAL A 204 24.18 -11.80 -3.44
CA VAL A 204 24.37 -13.24 -3.71
C VAL A 204 25.77 -13.68 -3.29
N LYS A 205 26.81 -12.92 -3.64
CA LYS A 205 28.20 -13.23 -3.23
C LYS A 205 28.41 -13.22 -1.72
N SER A 206 27.68 -12.41 -0.96
CA SER A 206 27.79 -12.40 0.51
C SER A 206 27.06 -13.55 1.19
N ILE A 207 26.21 -14.31 0.48
CA ILE A 207 25.54 -15.51 0.99
C ILE A 207 26.06 -16.84 0.42
N THR A 208 26.83 -16.81 -0.68
CA THR A 208 27.50 -18.03 -1.21
C THR A 208 28.70 -18.42 -0.32
N PRO A 209 28.77 -19.66 0.21
CA PRO A 209 29.93 -20.13 0.98
C PRO A 209 31.22 -20.18 0.15
N LYS A 210 32.34 -19.77 0.77
CA LYS A 210 33.66 -19.65 0.12
C LYS A 210 34.25 -20.98 -0.36
N ASP A 211 33.86 -22.10 0.23
CA ASP A 211 34.37 -23.45 -0.10
C ASP A 211 34.10 -23.87 -1.56
N GLN A 212 33.17 -23.20 -2.25
CA GLN A 212 32.88 -23.45 -3.66
C GLN A 212 33.80 -22.67 -4.64
N GLN A 213 34.84 -21.97 -4.15
CA GLN A 213 35.72 -21.12 -4.98
C GLN A 213 37.22 -21.51 -4.94
N ALA A 214 37.54 -22.77 -4.62
CA ALA A 214 38.89 -23.36 -4.80
C ALA A 214 38.90 -24.39 -5.96
N PRO A 215 40.02 -24.54 -6.72
CA PRO A 215 39.91 -24.93 -8.13
C PRO A 215 40.21 -26.40 -8.47
N HIS A 216 39.35 -27.03 -9.27
CA HIS A 216 39.73 -28.19 -10.08
C HIS A 216 40.45 -27.74 -11.37
N LEU A 217 41.75 -27.46 -11.26
CA LEU A 217 42.64 -27.25 -12.41
C LEU A 217 42.98 -28.59 -13.11
N ALA A 218 42.02 -29.17 -13.84
CA ALA A 218 42.29 -30.31 -14.72
C ALA A 218 41.25 -30.48 -15.85
N GLN A 219 41.41 -29.74 -16.96
CA GLN A 219 40.79 -29.99 -18.29
C GLN A 219 39.24 -29.78 -18.30
N THR A 220 38.61 -29.21 -19.33
CA THR A 220 38.85 -29.30 -20.78
C THR A 220 38.61 -27.95 -21.48
N GLN A 221 38.87 -27.85 -22.78
CA GLN A 221 38.82 -26.62 -23.57
C GLN A 221 37.40 -26.25 -24.06
N ALA A 222 37.15 -24.93 -24.13
CA ALA A 222 36.31 -24.21 -25.09
C ALA A 222 34.84 -24.62 -25.35
N SER A 223 33.90 -23.83 -24.81
CA SER A 223 32.70 -23.36 -25.52
C SER A 223 32.11 -22.11 -24.83
N ASP A 224 31.59 -21.16 -25.61
CA ASP A 224 30.92 -19.95 -25.11
C ASP A 224 29.44 -20.18 -24.72
N ASP A 225 28.74 -19.10 -24.35
CA ASP A 225 27.28 -18.98 -24.16
C ASP A 225 26.58 -19.92 -23.17
N HIS A 226 26.74 -19.62 -21.87
CA HIS A 226 25.74 -19.96 -20.85
C HIS A 226 25.30 -18.72 -20.07
N ALA A 227 24.00 -18.37 -20.21
CA ALA A 227 23.37 -17.33 -19.41
C ALA A 227 23.40 -17.70 -17.92
N SER A 228 23.78 -16.76 -17.05
CA SER A 228 23.76 -16.99 -15.60
C SER A 228 22.32 -17.27 -15.13
N PRO A 229 22.04 -18.39 -14.44
CA PRO A 229 20.70 -18.67 -13.95
C PRO A 229 20.27 -17.60 -12.93
N ALA A 230 19.00 -17.22 -12.97
CA ALA A 230 18.43 -16.28 -12.01
C ALA A 230 18.50 -16.89 -10.59
N VAL A 231 19.35 -16.33 -9.73
CA VAL A 231 19.56 -16.83 -8.37
C VAL A 231 18.33 -16.51 -7.52
N SER A 232 17.45 -17.51 -7.37
CA SER A 232 16.20 -17.35 -6.64
C SER A 232 16.47 -17.29 -5.13
N LEU A 233 16.31 -16.09 -4.56
CA LEU A 233 16.42 -15.82 -3.12
C LEU A 233 15.41 -16.61 -2.26
N SER A 234 14.45 -17.30 -2.90
CA SER A 234 13.43 -18.13 -2.25
C SER A 234 13.98 -19.34 -1.46
N GLN A 235 15.17 -19.85 -1.79
CA GLN A 235 15.64 -21.13 -1.23
C GLN A 235 16.08 -21.08 0.24
N GLY A 236 16.34 -19.91 0.83
CA GLY A 236 16.40 -19.70 2.28
C GLY A 236 17.66 -20.18 3.03
N ASP A 237 18.17 -21.37 2.74
CA ASP A 237 19.27 -22.01 3.51
C ASP A 237 20.64 -21.30 3.35
N LEU A 238 20.75 -20.41 2.36
CA LEU A 238 21.98 -19.70 1.99
C LEU A 238 22.44 -18.66 3.02
N MET A 239 21.53 -18.03 3.77
CA MET A 239 21.88 -16.79 4.50
C MET A 239 22.54 -17.03 5.88
N VAL A 240 22.55 -18.28 6.34
CA VAL A 240 23.09 -18.72 7.65
C VAL A 240 24.62 -18.81 7.67
N ARG A 241 25.26 -19.05 6.52
CA ARG A 241 26.73 -19.29 6.40
C ARG A 241 27.46 -18.19 5.62
N ALA A 242 26.94 -16.98 5.71
CA ALA A 242 27.40 -15.77 5.05
C ALA A 242 28.69 -15.20 5.69
N GLU A 243 29.83 -15.89 5.54
CA GLU A 243 31.12 -15.47 6.09
C GLU A 243 31.71 -14.22 5.40
N GLY A 244 31.19 -13.03 5.73
CA GLY A 244 31.85 -11.77 5.37
C GLY A 244 31.03 -10.50 5.51
N GLU A 245 29.69 -10.58 5.51
CA GLU A 245 28.83 -9.37 5.48
C GLU A 245 27.79 -9.39 6.61
N ASP A 246 27.68 -8.26 7.30
CA ASP A 246 26.76 -8.05 8.42
C ASP A 246 25.30 -8.40 8.02
N PRO A 247 24.56 -9.20 8.84
CA PRO A 247 23.16 -9.54 8.56
C PRO A 247 22.23 -8.31 8.47
N ILE A 248 22.50 -7.26 9.23
CA ILE A 248 21.74 -6.01 9.25
C ILE A 248 21.96 -5.23 7.95
N VAL A 249 23.20 -5.21 7.44
CA VAL A 249 23.51 -4.63 6.12
C VAL A 249 22.79 -5.39 5.00
N ARG A 250 22.75 -6.73 5.07
CA ARG A 250 21.97 -7.56 4.13
C ARG A 250 20.46 -7.29 4.23
N LEU A 251 19.94 -7.09 5.44
CA LEU A 251 18.54 -6.78 5.73
C LEU A 251 18.14 -5.40 5.17
N LEU A 252 18.90 -4.34 5.50
CA LEU A 252 18.68 -2.99 4.96
C LEU A 252 18.82 -2.96 3.43
N GLY A 253 19.79 -3.69 2.87
CA GLY A 253 19.94 -3.85 1.42
C GLY A 253 18.71 -4.50 0.78
N THR A 254 18.14 -5.52 1.44
CA THR A 254 16.93 -6.20 0.97
C THR A 254 15.72 -5.25 0.97
N CYS A 255 15.54 -4.39 1.98
CA CYS A 255 14.51 -3.34 1.97
C CYS A 255 14.62 -2.40 0.76
N ILE A 256 15.83 -2.01 0.37
CA ILE A 256 16.04 -1.11 -0.78
C ILE A 256 15.75 -1.84 -2.10
N LEU A 257 16.03 -3.15 -2.19
CA LEU A 257 15.69 -3.97 -3.36
C LEU A 257 14.17 -4.29 -3.45
N ILE A 258 13.48 -4.43 -2.30
CA ILE A 258 12.01 -4.46 -2.23
C ILE A 258 11.45 -3.16 -2.81
N GLN A 259 11.96 -2.00 -2.36
CA GLN A 259 11.52 -0.69 -2.84
C GLN A 259 11.83 -0.49 -4.34
N TYR A 260 12.94 -1.01 -4.85
CA TYR A 260 13.28 -1.02 -6.27
C TYR A 260 12.24 -1.74 -7.12
N GLU A 261 11.78 -2.94 -6.72
CA GLU A 261 10.79 -3.67 -7.53
C GLU A 261 9.37 -3.16 -7.37
N ALA A 262 9.02 -2.60 -6.20
CA ALA A 262 7.77 -1.89 -5.98
C ALA A 262 7.57 -0.71 -6.97
N LEU A 263 8.63 0.02 -7.34
CA LEU A 263 8.56 1.13 -8.31
C LEU A 263 7.96 0.75 -9.68
N SER A 264 8.10 -0.50 -10.11
CA SER A 264 7.50 -1.00 -11.37
C SER A 264 6.35 -1.97 -11.15
N ALA A 265 5.86 -2.13 -9.91
CA ALA A 265 4.90 -3.17 -9.52
C ALA A 265 5.30 -4.58 -10.01
N ASN A 266 6.61 -4.88 -10.06
CA ASN A 266 7.14 -6.16 -10.56
C ASN A 266 6.82 -7.30 -9.57
N ARG A 267 5.62 -7.88 -9.70
CA ARG A 267 4.98 -8.72 -8.67
C ARG A 267 5.86 -9.89 -8.23
N ASP A 268 6.54 -10.55 -9.15
CA ASP A 268 7.34 -11.75 -8.87
C ASP A 268 8.66 -11.41 -8.16
N ALA A 269 9.39 -10.39 -8.63
CA ALA A 269 10.64 -9.98 -7.99
C ALA A 269 10.39 -9.27 -6.64
N TRP A 270 9.34 -8.46 -6.55
CA TRP A 270 8.88 -7.85 -5.30
C TRP A 270 8.49 -8.93 -4.26
N SER A 271 7.71 -9.93 -4.69
CA SER A 271 7.41 -11.14 -3.92
C SER A 271 8.68 -11.92 -3.53
N GLY A 272 9.66 -12.03 -4.44
CA GLY A 272 10.94 -12.70 -4.20
C GLY A 272 11.74 -12.06 -3.07
N HIS A 273 11.96 -10.73 -3.13
CA HIS A 273 12.70 -10.01 -2.09
C HIS A 273 11.97 -9.97 -0.75
N LEU A 274 10.64 -9.83 -0.74
CA LEU A 274 9.84 -9.97 0.49
C LEU A 274 9.99 -11.36 1.14
N THR A 275 10.06 -12.41 0.32
CA THR A 275 10.29 -13.78 0.81
C THR A 275 11.71 -13.97 1.34
N GLY A 276 12.71 -13.31 0.73
CA GLY A 276 14.07 -13.24 1.25
C GLY A 276 14.16 -12.49 2.59
N PHE A 277 13.43 -11.37 2.74
CA PHE A 277 13.38 -10.63 3.99
C PHE A 277 12.72 -11.45 5.11
N SER A 278 11.61 -12.13 4.85
CA SER A 278 10.96 -12.98 5.86
C SER A 278 11.95 -13.99 6.45
N LYS A 279 12.77 -14.63 5.60
CA LYS A 279 13.78 -15.60 6.05
C LYS A 279 14.97 -14.96 6.76
N LEU A 280 15.31 -13.71 6.46
CA LEU A 280 16.25 -12.94 7.30
C LEU A 280 15.66 -12.65 8.69
N LEU A 281 14.36 -12.36 8.77
CA LEU A 281 13.67 -12.10 10.03
C LEU A 281 13.57 -13.38 10.89
N ASP A 282 13.23 -14.52 10.28
CA ASP A 282 13.22 -15.83 10.95
C ASP A 282 14.58 -16.15 11.60
N LEU A 283 15.69 -15.83 10.92
CA LEU A 283 17.05 -16.03 11.44
C LEU A 283 17.46 -15.04 12.54
N ILE A 284 16.78 -13.89 12.65
CA ILE A 284 16.99 -12.90 13.72
C ILE A 284 16.16 -13.27 14.97
N ASP A 285 14.93 -13.75 14.76
CA ASP A 285 13.98 -14.18 15.80
C ASP A 285 14.38 -15.54 16.41
N ALA A 286 15.05 -16.42 15.63
CA ALA A 286 15.57 -17.73 16.08
C ALA A 286 16.72 -17.69 17.12
N GLY A 287 16.88 -16.57 17.85
CA GLY A 287 17.41 -16.63 19.22
C GLY A 287 18.83 -16.11 19.47
N GLN A 288 19.32 -15.09 18.73
CA GLN A 288 20.62 -14.46 19.04
C GLN A 288 20.67 -12.93 19.08
N LEU A 289 19.78 -12.19 18.40
CA LEU A 289 19.83 -10.72 18.35
C LEU A 289 18.75 -10.01 19.18
N LEU A 290 17.62 -10.66 19.44
CA LEU A 290 16.48 -10.11 20.18
C LEU A 290 16.29 -10.84 21.52
N ILE A 291 17.21 -10.59 22.47
CA ILE A 291 17.03 -11.05 23.85
C ILE A 291 16.02 -10.11 24.53
N HIS A 292 14.81 -10.62 24.76
CA HIS A 292 13.72 -9.92 25.44
C HIS A 292 14.18 -9.31 26.78
N HIS A 293 14.32 -7.99 26.82
CA HIS A 293 14.89 -7.25 27.95
C HIS A 293 13.83 -6.36 28.62
N PRO A 294 13.26 -6.76 29.77
CA PRO A 294 11.95 -6.30 30.27
C PRO A 294 11.88 -4.85 30.77
N ILE A 295 12.93 -4.04 30.57
CA ILE A 295 13.07 -2.74 31.26
C ILE A 295 12.84 -1.52 30.33
N PHE A 296 13.04 -1.60 29.01
CA PHE A 296 13.06 -0.37 28.16
C PHE A 296 12.83 -0.50 26.63
N GLU A 297 12.29 -1.58 26.09
CA GLU A 297 12.29 -1.86 24.62
C GLU A 297 11.45 -0.91 23.72
N GLN A 298 10.64 -0.05 24.33
CA GLN A 298 9.40 0.45 23.73
C GLN A 298 9.41 1.91 23.25
N VAL A 299 10.30 2.77 23.80
CA VAL A 299 10.29 4.22 23.50
C VAL A 299 11.58 4.70 22.82
N TYR A 300 12.74 4.14 23.17
CA TYR A 300 14.04 4.54 22.60
C TYR A 300 14.87 3.34 22.14
N PRO A 301 15.78 3.50 21.16
CA PRO A 301 16.66 2.44 20.72
C PRO A 301 17.88 2.29 21.65
N TRP A 302 18.23 1.03 21.95
CA TRP A 302 19.34 0.70 22.88
C TRP A 302 20.71 0.58 22.20
N THR A 303 20.71 0.21 20.92
CA THR A 303 21.90 0.17 20.06
C THR A 303 21.51 0.61 18.66
N LYS A 304 22.50 1.05 17.86
CA LYS A 304 22.31 1.36 16.43
C LYS A 304 21.74 0.14 15.68
N SER A 305 22.28 -1.05 15.94
CA SER A 305 21.80 -2.32 15.38
C SER A 305 20.30 -2.57 15.61
N ILE A 306 19.77 -2.23 16.79
CA ILE A 306 18.33 -2.38 17.10
C ILE A 306 17.49 -1.34 16.34
N MET A 307 18.02 -0.14 16.06
CA MET A 307 17.34 0.85 15.18
C MET A 307 17.17 0.29 13.78
N GLU A 308 18.24 -0.30 13.26
CA GLU A 308 18.34 -0.79 11.89
C GLU A 308 17.43 -1.98 11.64
N VAL A 309 17.38 -2.93 12.59
CA VAL A 309 16.43 -4.06 12.57
C VAL A 309 14.98 -3.56 12.68
N LYS A 310 14.65 -2.66 13.62
CA LYS A 310 13.27 -2.16 13.78
C LYS A 310 12.82 -1.34 12.55
N ALA A 311 13.69 -0.53 11.96
CA ALA A 311 13.39 0.21 10.73
C ALA A 311 13.12 -0.74 9.54
N GLY A 312 13.97 -1.74 9.35
CA GLY A 312 13.80 -2.75 8.32
C GLY A 312 12.53 -3.58 8.50
N PHE A 313 12.21 -3.99 9.74
CA PHE A 313 10.97 -4.70 10.05
C PHE A 313 9.73 -3.87 9.68
N TRP A 314 9.62 -2.62 10.13
CA TRP A 314 8.44 -1.80 9.81
C TRP A 314 8.37 -1.42 8.32
N ASN A 315 9.51 -1.29 7.64
CA ASN A 315 9.55 -1.15 6.18
C ASN A 315 9.05 -2.41 5.44
N PHE A 316 9.47 -3.59 5.90
CA PHE A 316 9.02 -4.89 5.39
C PHE A 316 7.53 -5.08 5.60
N VAL A 317 7.01 -4.95 6.83
CA VAL A 317 5.59 -5.16 7.15
C VAL A 317 4.67 -4.31 6.27
N ALA A 318 5.00 -3.04 6.03
CA ALA A 318 4.19 -2.17 5.16
C ALA A 318 4.21 -2.62 3.69
N ASN A 319 5.37 -3.04 3.17
CA ASN A 319 5.48 -3.56 1.80
C ASN A 319 4.79 -4.93 1.66
N ASP A 320 4.94 -5.81 2.65
CA ASP A 320 4.35 -7.15 2.65
C ASP A 320 2.82 -7.11 2.75
N LEU A 321 2.29 -6.21 3.58
CA LEU A 321 0.86 -5.90 3.68
C LEU A 321 0.27 -5.48 2.32
N GLU A 322 0.85 -4.44 1.71
CA GLU A 322 0.39 -3.93 0.41
C GLU A 322 0.52 -4.99 -0.69
N GLN A 323 1.65 -5.70 -0.74
CA GLN A 323 1.90 -6.72 -1.75
C GLN A 323 0.96 -7.92 -1.59
N SER A 324 0.65 -8.33 -0.36
CA SER A 324 -0.26 -9.44 -0.07
C SER A 324 -1.72 -9.10 -0.39
N PHE A 325 -2.13 -7.84 -0.17
CA PHE A 325 -3.39 -7.32 -0.70
C PHE A 325 -3.43 -7.28 -2.25
N VAL A 326 -2.34 -6.84 -2.91
CA VAL A 326 -2.22 -6.86 -4.38
C VAL A 326 -2.18 -8.29 -4.95
N ALA A 327 -1.69 -9.27 -4.19
CA ALA A 327 -1.54 -10.66 -4.60
C ALA A 327 -2.65 -11.59 -4.09
N HIS A 328 -3.66 -11.04 -3.39
CA HIS A 328 -4.75 -11.81 -2.75
C HIS A 328 -4.24 -13.03 -1.96
N ARG A 329 -3.31 -12.80 -1.04
CA ARG A 329 -2.76 -13.83 -0.13
C ARG A 329 -2.65 -13.32 1.30
N GLN A 330 -2.39 -14.25 2.22
CA GLN A 330 -1.98 -13.93 3.57
C GLN A 330 -0.59 -13.27 3.57
N THR A 331 -0.34 -12.46 4.59
CA THR A 331 0.96 -11.84 4.86
C THR A 331 2.00 -12.89 5.28
N ARG A 332 3.28 -12.55 5.12
CA ARG A 332 4.42 -13.37 5.54
C ARG A 332 4.79 -13.19 7.01
N VAL A 333 4.53 -11.99 7.55
CA VAL A 333 4.75 -11.70 8.97
C VAL A 333 3.72 -12.45 9.79
N ASP A 334 4.16 -13.29 10.73
CA ASP A 334 3.23 -13.97 11.64
C ASP A 334 2.52 -12.92 12.52
N THR A 335 1.23 -12.71 12.27
CA THR A 335 0.42 -11.73 12.98
C THR A 335 0.05 -12.15 14.41
N GLU A 336 0.33 -13.40 14.80
CA GLU A 336 0.10 -13.96 16.14
C GLU A 336 1.40 -14.28 16.92
N ASN A 337 2.59 -14.15 16.32
CA ASN A 337 3.88 -14.16 17.04
C ASN A 337 4.01 -12.88 17.90
N LEU A 338 3.34 -12.88 19.07
CA LEU A 338 3.27 -11.71 19.96
C LEU A 338 4.67 -11.25 20.44
N ALA A 339 5.62 -12.17 20.57
CA ALA A 339 7.00 -11.86 20.98
C ALA A 339 7.70 -10.98 19.93
N LEU A 340 7.61 -11.33 18.65
CA LEU A 340 8.14 -10.52 17.54
C LEU A 340 7.54 -9.11 17.54
N TRP A 341 6.22 -8.97 17.68
CA TRP A 341 5.58 -7.64 17.71
C TRP A 341 6.01 -6.81 18.93
N ARG A 342 6.16 -7.43 20.12
CA ARG A 342 6.72 -6.78 21.33
C ARG A 342 8.15 -6.31 21.10
N ASN A 343 9.02 -7.21 20.63
CA ASN A 343 10.41 -6.93 20.30
C ASN A 343 10.54 -5.73 19.34
N MET A 344 9.61 -5.59 18.38
CA MET A 344 9.59 -4.48 17.40
C MET A 344 8.93 -3.18 17.90
N GLY A 345 8.43 -3.16 19.14
CA GLY A 345 7.94 -1.97 19.85
C GLY A 345 6.41 -1.85 19.98
N LEU A 346 5.67 -2.97 19.94
CA LEU A 346 4.22 -2.98 20.15
C LEU A 346 3.86 -3.31 21.60
N LEU A 347 2.95 -2.53 22.21
CA LEU A 347 2.53 -2.69 23.61
C LEU A 347 1.38 -3.71 23.75
N ILE A 348 1.63 -5.00 23.53
CA ILE A 348 0.57 -6.03 23.56
C ILE A 348 0.66 -7.01 24.72
N GLU A 349 -0.47 -7.28 25.35
CA GLU A 349 -0.67 -8.29 26.41
C GLU A 349 -0.69 -9.72 25.84
N ASP A 350 -0.71 -10.75 26.69
CA ASP A 350 -0.63 -12.16 26.26
C ASP A 350 -1.90 -12.69 25.57
N ASP A 351 -3.01 -11.96 25.64
CA ASP A 351 -4.20 -12.18 24.80
C ASP A 351 -4.10 -11.48 23.42
N GLY A 352 -2.98 -10.78 23.17
CA GLY A 352 -2.73 -10.01 21.96
C GLY A 352 -3.46 -8.66 21.89
N SER A 353 -4.16 -8.24 22.95
CA SER A 353 -4.78 -6.91 23.09
C SER A 353 -3.75 -5.83 23.43
N LEU A 354 -4.13 -4.55 23.32
CA LEU A 354 -3.23 -3.43 23.61
C LEU A 354 -3.17 -3.14 25.12
N SER A 355 -1.96 -3.06 25.67
CA SER A 355 -1.72 -2.67 27.06
C SER A 355 -2.10 -1.20 27.28
N LEU A 356 -3.26 -0.96 27.88
CA LEU A 356 -3.79 0.40 28.11
C LEU A 356 -3.29 1.02 29.41
N PHE A 357 -3.38 0.27 30.52
CA PHE A 357 -3.24 0.79 31.88
C PHE A 357 -2.36 -0.04 32.82
N ASP A 358 -2.17 -1.35 32.56
CA ASP A 358 -1.49 -2.23 33.51
C ASP A 358 0.05 -2.18 33.35
N GLY A 359 0.75 -2.55 34.42
CA GLY A 359 2.20 -2.54 34.48
C GLY A 359 2.84 -1.16 34.33
N GLN A 360 4.18 -1.17 34.27
CA GLN A 360 5.00 0.03 34.11
C GLN A 360 5.06 0.52 32.64
N TYR A 361 4.48 -0.25 31.70
CA TYR A 361 4.84 -0.28 30.28
C TYR A 361 3.60 -0.28 29.35
N SER A 362 2.63 0.58 29.64
CA SER A 362 1.35 0.68 28.92
C SER A 362 1.22 1.97 28.11
N LEU A 363 0.17 2.07 27.28
CA LEU A 363 -0.14 3.27 26.50
C LEU A 363 -0.33 4.50 27.42
N SER A 364 -0.88 4.31 28.63
CA SER A 364 -1.03 5.38 29.62
C SER A 364 0.32 5.92 30.13
N THR A 365 1.30 5.06 30.43
CA THR A 365 2.64 5.48 30.91
C THR A 365 3.57 5.92 29.77
N THR A 366 3.27 5.52 28.53
CA THR A 366 4.01 5.91 27.33
C THR A 366 3.94 7.43 27.08
N PRO A 367 5.05 8.11 26.78
CA PRO A 367 5.05 9.53 26.41
C PRO A 367 4.19 9.83 25.19
N GLU A 368 3.49 10.96 25.19
CA GLU A 368 2.50 11.33 24.16
C GLU A 368 3.04 11.23 22.72
N HIS A 369 4.23 11.77 22.46
CA HIS A 369 4.91 11.71 21.15
C HIS A 369 5.26 10.28 20.69
N ALA A 370 5.21 9.28 21.58
CA ALA A 370 5.42 7.86 21.28
C ALA A 370 4.10 7.06 21.25
N ARG A 371 3.01 7.56 21.85
CA ARG A 371 1.69 6.91 21.79
C ARG A 371 1.19 6.77 20.37
N ASP A 372 1.32 7.83 19.56
CA ASP A 372 0.89 7.83 18.16
C ASP A 372 1.60 6.75 17.35
N LYS A 373 2.90 6.52 17.63
CA LYS A 373 3.68 5.44 17.02
C LYS A 373 3.13 4.05 17.38
N VAL A 374 2.85 3.82 18.67
CA VAL A 374 2.27 2.56 19.15
C VAL A 374 0.88 2.33 18.55
N LEU A 375 0.02 3.35 18.52
CA LEU A 375 -1.32 3.28 17.93
C LEU A 375 -1.26 2.98 16.43
N SER A 376 -0.36 3.62 15.68
CA SER A 376 -0.09 3.31 14.27
C SER A 376 0.36 1.88 14.05
N TYR A 377 1.31 1.39 14.84
CA TYR A 377 1.80 0.01 14.78
C TYR A 377 0.71 -1.01 15.10
N THR A 378 -0.18 -0.67 16.03
CA THR A 378 -1.34 -1.50 16.40
C THR A 378 -2.29 -1.65 15.22
N LEU A 379 -2.64 -0.55 14.54
CA LEU A 379 -3.49 -0.61 13.37
C LEU A 379 -2.85 -1.41 12.23
N ILE A 380 -1.55 -1.23 11.99
CA ILE A 380 -0.84 -1.97 10.93
C ILE A 380 -0.90 -3.47 11.19
N ARG A 381 -0.70 -3.94 12.43
CA ARG A 381 -0.92 -5.35 12.80
C ARG A 381 -2.37 -5.80 12.58
N LEU A 382 -3.36 -5.00 13.00
CA LEU A 382 -4.78 -5.32 12.78
C LEU A 382 -5.14 -5.40 11.29
N LEU A 383 -4.56 -4.53 10.46
CA LEU A 383 -4.77 -4.54 9.01
C LEU A 383 -4.07 -5.72 8.33
N CYS A 384 -2.90 -6.17 8.83
CA CYS A 384 -2.31 -7.45 8.40
C CYS A 384 -3.27 -8.62 8.71
N LYS A 385 -3.79 -8.72 9.95
CA LYS A 385 -4.79 -9.73 10.34
C LYS A 385 -6.08 -9.68 9.50
N LEU A 386 -6.47 -8.50 9.01
CA LEU A 386 -7.61 -8.34 8.11
C LEU A 386 -7.29 -8.78 6.67
N ILE A 387 -6.07 -8.56 6.17
CA ILE A 387 -5.63 -9.16 4.89
C ILE A 387 -5.53 -10.68 5.01
N ASP A 388 -5.01 -11.21 6.12
CA ASP A 388 -4.96 -12.65 6.41
C ASP A 388 -6.36 -13.29 6.54
N TYR A 389 -7.37 -12.49 6.90
CA TYR A 389 -8.79 -12.87 6.92
C TYR A 389 -9.41 -12.87 5.52
N VAL A 390 -9.12 -11.84 4.70
CA VAL A 390 -9.69 -11.62 3.36
C VAL A 390 -9.04 -12.50 2.29
N ALA A 391 -7.81 -12.97 2.51
CA ALA A 391 -7.11 -13.89 1.63
C ALA A 391 -7.89 -15.20 1.41
N PRO A 392 -7.92 -15.75 0.18
CA PRO A 392 -8.44 -17.09 -0.08
C PRO A 392 -7.70 -18.14 0.75
N ILE A 393 -8.45 -19.06 1.35
CA ILE A 393 -7.90 -20.19 2.10
C ILE A 393 -7.19 -21.12 1.10
N PRO A 394 -5.91 -21.50 1.31
CA PRO A 394 -5.23 -22.44 0.42
C PRO A 394 -5.96 -23.79 0.35
N PRO A 395 -6.23 -24.35 -0.83
CA PRO A 395 -6.88 -25.66 -0.96
C PRO A 395 -5.88 -26.80 -0.68
N MET A 396 -5.61 -27.05 0.61
CA MET A 396 -5.01 -28.31 1.07
C MET A 396 -6.01 -29.13 1.88
N GLY A 397 -6.02 -30.44 1.64
CA GLY A 397 -6.98 -31.37 2.21
C GLY A 397 -6.72 -31.73 3.67
N GLN A 398 -7.62 -32.58 4.20
CA GLN A 398 -7.66 -33.02 5.60
C GLN A 398 -8.10 -31.94 6.60
N LEU A 399 -9.30 -31.40 6.39
CA LEU A 399 -10.13 -30.97 7.51
C LEU A 399 -10.30 -32.19 8.47
N PRO A 400 -10.06 -32.06 9.79
CA PRO A 400 -10.17 -33.20 10.71
C PRO A 400 -11.59 -33.77 10.71
N THR A 401 -11.75 -35.01 10.24
CA THR A 401 -13.02 -35.71 10.32
C THR A 401 -13.36 -36.07 11.76
N GLN A 402 -14.58 -35.76 12.18
CA GLN A 402 -15.22 -36.07 13.48
C GLN A 402 -14.90 -35.07 14.62
N GLY A 403 -15.87 -34.17 14.86
CA GLY A 403 -15.94 -33.27 16.02
C GLY A 403 -17.33 -32.61 16.06
N SER A 404 -18.01 -32.70 17.20
CA SER A 404 -19.43 -32.39 17.45
C SER A 404 -20.05 -31.15 16.76
N PRO A 405 -21.36 -31.17 16.41
CA PRO A 405 -22.07 -30.04 15.79
C PRO A 405 -22.43 -28.95 16.82
N SER A 406 -21.43 -28.37 17.49
CA SER A 406 -21.64 -27.55 18.69
C SER A 406 -20.58 -26.46 18.92
N SER A 407 -19.93 -25.98 17.85
CA SER A 407 -19.22 -24.69 17.84
C SER A 407 -19.86 -23.75 16.82
N LEU A 408 -19.85 -22.45 17.12
CA LEU A 408 -20.26 -21.38 16.21
C LEU A 408 -19.35 -21.36 14.97
N ASP A 409 -19.78 -20.69 13.90
CA ASP A 409 -18.99 -20.51 12.68
C ASP A 409 -17.69 -19.74 13.01
N PRO A 410 -16.51 -20.39 12.94
CA PRO A 410 -15.25 -19.76 13.34
C PRO A 410 -14.87 -18.59 12.43
N THR A 411 -15.41 -18.53 11.21
CA THR A 411 -15.23 -17.41 10.27
C THR A 411 -16.00 -16.18 10.75
N ARG A 412 -17.27 -16.38 11.13
CA ARG A 412 -18.14 -15.34 11.72
C ARG A 412 -17.54 -14.78 13.00
N ASP A 413 -17.11 -15.65 13.91
CA ASP A 413 -16.59 -15.20 15.22
C ASP A 413 -15.23 -14.49 15.06
N ARG A 414 -14.36 -14.97 14.17
CA ARG A 414 -13.11 -14.28 13.77
C ARG A 414 -13.39 -12.90 13.18
N PHE A 415 -14.42 -12.76 12.33
CA PHE A 415 -14.82 -11.47 11.77
C PHE A 415 -15.32 -10.50 12.86
N VAL A 416 -16.22 -10.94 13.75
CA VAL A 416 -16.77 -10.10 14.83
C VAL A 416 -15.67 -9.66 15.79
N HIS A 417 -14.72 -10.55 16.10
CA HIS A 417 -13.55 -10.22 16.90
C HIS A 417 -12.69 -9.14 16.23
N LEU A 418 -12.31 -9.30 14.95
CA LEU A 418 -11.54 -8.29 14.21
C LEU A 418 -12.28 -6.95 14.14
N GLU A 419 -13.58 -6.94 13.80
CA GLU A 419 -14.39 -5.71 13.78
C GLU A 419 -14.36 -5.00 15.14
N SER A 420 -14.52 -5.75 16.25
CA SER A 420 -14.43 -5.18 17.61
C SER A 420 -13.04 -4.64 17.97
N GLN A 421 -11.95 -5.22 17.43
CA GLN A 421 -10.60 -4.71 17.65
C GLN A 421 -10.38 -3.36 16.96
N PHE A 422 -10.85 -3.18 15.71
CA PHE A 422 -10.80 -1.87 15.03
C PHE A 422 -11.67 -0.82 15.72
N ASP A 423 -12.87 -1.21 16.19
CA ASP A 423 -13.77 -0.34 16.95
C ASP A 423 -13.18 0.09 18.30
N ASN A 424 -12.48 -0.81 19.00
CA ASN A 424 -11.79 -0.51 20.26
C ASN A 424 -10.55 0.38 20.04
N TRP A 425 -9.76 0.11 19.00
CA TRP A 425 -8.62 0.94 18.60
C TRP A 425 -9.05 2.39 18.27
N TYR A 426 -10.18 2.55 17.57
CA TYR A 426 -10.69 3.89 17.22
C TYR A 426 -11.15 4.71 18.46
N ARG A 427 -11.57 4.04 19.54
CA ARG A 427 -12.02 4.69 20.80
C ARG A 427 -10.88 5.26 21.66
N ILE A 428 -9.62 4.88 21.40
CA ILE A 428 -8.45 5.23 22.22
C ILE A 428 -7.45 6.16 21.53
N LEU A 429 -7.84 6.77 20.40
CA LEU A 429 -6.95 7.58 19.59
C LEU A 429 -6.56 8.92 20.25
N SER A 430 -5.29 9.29 20.12
CA SER A 430 -4.79 10.64 20.40
C SER A 430 -5.49 11.69 19.53
N PRO A 431 -5.53 12.98 19.96
CA PRO A 431 -5.98 14.08 19.10
C PRO A 431 -5.28 14.11 17.73
N SER A 432 -3.99 13.74 17.65
CA SER A 432 -3.16 13.68 16.43
C SER A 432 -3.73 12.86 15.27
N PHE A 433 -4.68 11.95 15.52
CA PHE A 433 -5.35 11.14 14.48
C PHE A 433 -6.56 11.84 13.87
N HIS A 434 -6.92 13.03 14.34
CA HIS A 434 -7.91 13.89 13.70
C HIS A 434 -7.21 14.84 12.73
N PRO A 435 -7.85 15.23 11.62
CA PRO A 435 -7.28 16.20 10.69
C PRO A 435 -7.14 17.57 11.34
N ASP A 436 -5.95 18.16 11.25
CA ASP A 436 -5.66 19.53 11.72
C ASP A 436 -6.45 20.60 10.94
N GLY A 437 -6.94 20.28 9.73
CA GLY A 437 -7.82 21.14 8.96
C GLY A 437 -8.62 20.40 7.88
N LYS A 438 -9.80 20.94 7.51
CA LYS A 438 -10.63 20.46 6.40
C LYS A 438 -10.94 21.60 5.45
N PHE A 439 -10.46 21.51 4.22
CA PHE A 439 -10.80 22.44 3.14
C PHE A 439 -12.02 21.93 2.37
N SER A 440 -12.92 22.84 1.97
CA SER A 440 -13.97 22.53 1.00
C SER A 440 -13.40 22.53 -0.42
N ALA A 441 -13.83 21.59 -1.26
CA ALA A 441 -13.50 21.60 -2.68
C ALA A 441 -14.36 22.57 -3.50
N MET A 442 -15.57 22.89 -3.01
CA MET A 442 -16.42 23.95 -3.55
C MET A 442 -16.16 25.27 -2.81
N GLY A 443 -16.11 26.38 -3.54
CA GLY A 443 -16.25 27.71 -2.96
C GLY A 443 -17.62 27.89 -2.31
N GLU A 444 -17.76 28.85 -1.40
CA GLU A 444 -18.92 28.96 -0.51
C GLU A 444 -20.27 29.15 -1.24
N ASP A 445 -20.26 29.69 -2.46
CA ASP A 445 -21.45 30.05 -3.24
C ASP A 445 -22.00 28.95 -4.18
N LEU A 446 -21.24 27.90 -4.53
CA LEU A 446 -21.65 26.92 -5.54
C LEU A 446 -22.07 25.57 -4.95
N LYS A 447 -23.37 25.47 -4.61
CA LYS A 447 -24.04 24.20 -4.30
C LYS A 447 -24.49 23.49 -5.58
N GLU A 448 -23.61 22.73 -6.21
CA GLU A 448 -24.02 21.78 -7.26
C GLU A 448 -24.94 20.70 -6.68
N ILE A 449 -26.23 20.77 -7.02
CA ILE A 449 -27.23 19.77 -6.64
C ILE A 449 -27.13 18.57 -7.60
N GLY A 450 -26.10 17.73 -7.40
CA GLY A 450 -25.90 16.53 -8.22
C GLY A 450 -24.60 15.75 -8.00
N GLY A 451 -23.58 16.34 -7.38
CA GLY A 451 -22.29 15.68 -7.14
C GLY A 451 -22.38 14.47 -6.20
N SER A 452 -21.47 13.51 -6.37
CA SER A 452 -21.38 12.27 -5.58
C SER A 452 -21.09 12.47 -4.08
N GLY A 453 -20.59 13.66 -3.71
CA GLY A 453 -20.04 13.97 -2.39
C GLY A 453 -18.60 13.51 -2.17
N LEU A 454 -18.09 12.61 -3.04
CA LEU A 454 -16.88 11.81 -2.79
C LEU A 454 -15.58 12.63 -2.80
N PHE A 455 -15.54 13.72 -3.59
CA PHE A 455 -14.37 14.59 -3.77
C PHE A 455 -14.54 15.97 -3.10
N ASN A 456 -15.59 16.17 -2.31
CA ASN A 456 -16.03 17.50 -1.83
C ASN A 456 -15.11 18.16 -0.80
N SER A 457 -14.02 17.51 -0.36
CA SER A 457 -13.10 18.09 0.62
C SER A 457 -11.66 17.62 0.45
N ALA A 458 -10.75 18.32 1.12
CA ALA A 458 -9.36 17.91 1.34
C ALA A 458 -9.06 17.99 2.85
N LEU A 459 -8.29 17.05 3.38
CA LEU A 459 -7.93 16.95 4.80
C LEU A 459 -6.44 17.17 4.99
N TRP A 460 -6.09 18.17 5.81
CA TRP A 460 -4.71 18.41 6.21
C TRP A 460 -4.41 17.70 7.53
N PHE A 461 -3.21 17.13 7.59
CA PHE A 461 -2.60 16.59 8.80
C PHE A 461 -1.17 17.11 8.90
N SER A 462 -0.79 17.55 10.09
CA SER A 462 0.57 17.93 10.47
C SER A 462 1.50 16.73 10.64
N ASN A 463 0.94 15.52 10.81
CA ASN A 463 1.68 14.30 11.11
C ASN A 463 1.40 13.19 10.07
N ASP A 464 2.33 13.00 9.12
CA ASP A 464 2.23 12.00 8.03
C ASP A 464 2.01 10.55 8.50
N LEU A 465 2.46 10.21 9.71
CA LEU A 465 2.25 8.88 10.29
C LEU A 465 0.78 8.69 10.69
N CYS A 466 0.17 9.72 11.28
CA CYS A 466 -1.25 9.71 11.64
C CYS A 466 -2.15 9.73 10.40
N SER A 467 -1.82 10.52 9.37
CA SER A 467 -2.61 10.52 8.11
C SER A 467 -2.51 9.18 7.37
N THR A 468 -1.31 8.58 7.29
CA THR A 468 -1.14 7.23 6.72
C THR A 468 -1.94 6.19 7.51
N THR A 469 -1.88 6.26 8.84
CA THR A 469 -2.62 5.36 9.74
C THR A 469 -4.14 5.52 9.55
N MET A 470 -4.66 6.74 9.53
CA MET A 470 -6.09 6.96 9.30
C MET A 470 -6.52 6.48 7.91
N MET A 471 -5.73 6.77 6.86
CA MET A 471 -6.00 6.25 5.52
C MET A 471 -6.07 4.72 5.48
N TYR A 472 -5.18 4.03 6.23
CA TYR A 472 -5.23 2.57 6.42
C TYR A 472 -6.43 2.12 7.27
N TYR A 473 -6.89 2.91 8.23
CA TYR A 473 -8.13 2.63 8.98
C TYR A 473 -9.35 2.72 8.07
N HIS A 474 -9.46 3.76 7.25
CA HIS A 474 -10.57 3.87 6.28
C HIS A 474 -10.51 2.74 5.23
N MET A 475 -9.32 2.31 4.78
CA MET A 475 -9.16 1.09 3.98
C MET A 475 -9.68 -0.16 4.72
N ALA A 476 -9.29 -0.36 5.99
CA ALA A 476 -9.75 -1.48 6.81
C ALA A 476 -11.28 -1.50 6.97
N ARG A 477 -11.91 -0.35 7.22
CA ARG A 477 -13.37 -0.24 7.32
C ARG A 477 -14.07 -0.57 5.99
N MET A 478 -13.51 -0.15 4.85
CA MET A 478 -14.06 -0.55 3.54
C MET A 478 -13.95 -2.07 3.30
N LEU A 479 -12.83 -2.69 3.70
CA LEU A 479 -12.68 -4.17 3.63
C LEU A 479 -13.67 -4.89 4.56
N LEU A 480 -13.82 -4.45 5.81
CA LEU A 480 -14.79 -5.02 6.76
C LEU A 480 -16.24 -4.93 6.25
N ILE A 481 -16.63 -3.83 5.60
CA ILE A 481 -17.95 -3.71 4.97
C ILE A 481 -18.07 -4.68 3.79
N THR A 482 -17.06 -4.70 2.90
CA THR A 482 -17.09 -5.51 1.65
C THR A 482 -17.09 -7.01 1.93
N HIS A 483 -16.37 -7.47 2.96
CA HIS A 483 -16.19 -8.89 3.30
C HIS A 483 -17.01 -9.35 4.52
N ARG A 484 -18.08 -8.64 4.88
CA ARG A 484 -18.98 -9.03 5.99
C ARG A 484 -19.68 -10.36 5.66
N PRO A 485 -19.56 -11.41 6.49
CA PRO A 485 -20.27 -12.68 6.30
C PRO A 485 -21.78 -12.51 6.16
N VAL A 486 -22.40 -13.27 5.23
CA VAL A 486 -23.84 -13.18 4.91
C VAL A 486 -24.73 -13.37 6.15
N GLY A 487 -24.34 -14.27 7.07
CA GLY A 487 -25.05 -14.48 8.34
C GLY A 487 -25.02 -13.29 9.32
N LEU A 488 -24.22 -12.26 9.07
CA LEU A 488 -24.17 -11.00 9.83
C LEU A 488 -24.89 -9.84 9.13
N LEU A 489 -25.43 -10.05 7.92
CA LEU A 489 -26.28 -9.07 7.22
C LEU A 489 -27.70 -8.97 7.82
N SER A 490 -28.10 -9.98 8.59
CA SER A 490 -29.39 -10.06 9.27
C SER A 490 -29.37 -9.22 10.55
N ARG A 491 -29.66 -7.91 10.46
CA ARG A 491 -29.74 -7.02 11.64
C ARG A 491 -31.06 -7.17 12.41
N GLY A 492 -31.32 -8.38 12.90
CA GLY A 492 -32.40 -8.72 13.83
C GLY A 492 -31.82 -9.37 15.09
N HIS A 493 -32.08 -8.80 16.26
CA HIS A 493 -31.49 -9.26 17.52
C HIS A 493 -32.34 -10.31 18.27
N ASP A 494 -33.43 -10.77 17.64
CA ASP A 494 -34.32 -11.83 18.12
C ASP A 494 -34.10 -13.14 17.36
N PRO A 495 -33.83 -14.27 18.03
CA PRO A 495 -33.72 -15.58 17.38
C PRO A 495 -35.08 -16.14 16.91
N ASP A 496 -36.19 -15.56 17.37
CA ASP A 496 -37.56 -16.01 17.10
C ASP A 496 -38.22 -15.24 15.92
N ASN A 497 -37.57 -14.20 15.41
CA ASN A 497 -38.19 -13.25 14.48
C ASN A 497 -37.90 -13.60 13.01
N THR A 498 -38.70 -14.50 12.43
CA THR A 498 -38.57 -15.00 11.06
C THR A 498 -38.99 -13.99 9.97
N LEU A 499 -38.64 -12.71 10.12
CA LEU A 499 -38.80 -11.71 9.07
C LEU A 499 -37.69 -11.87 8.01
N PRO A 500 -38.02 -11.77 6.71
CA PRO A 500 -37.01 -11.74 5.65
C PRO A 500 -36.04 -10.57 5.85
N VAL A 501 -34.75 -10.80 5.56
CA VAL A 501 -33.74 -9.74 5.56
C VAL A 501 -34.10 -8.71 4.50
N ASP A 502 -34.25 -7.43 4.88
CA ASP A 502 -34.36 -6.32 3.94
C ASP A 502 -32.99 -6.03 3.31
N LEU A 503 -32.62 -6.92 2.39
CA LEU A 503 -31.35 -6.90 1.65
C LEU A 503 -31.14 -5.59 0.89
N LEU A 504 -32.22 -4.90 0.48
CA LEU A 504 -32.15 -3.61 -0.19
C LEU A 504 -31.74 -2.50 0.79
N SER A 505 -32.29 -2.47 2.00
CA SER A 505 -31.83 -1.56 3.04
C SER A 505 -30.41 -1.91 3.51
N THR A 506 -30.07 -3.20 3.68
CA THR A 506 -28.70 -3.61 4.02
C THR A 506 -27.67 -3.14 2.98
N PHE A 507 -27.92 -3.34 1.68
CA PHE A 507 -27.02 -2.85 0.64
C PHE A 507 -26.89 -1.32 0.63
N ARG A 508 -27.97 -0.57 0.88
CA ARG A 508 -27.92 0.90 1.01
C ARG A 508 -27.13 1.37 2.22
N GLU A 509 -27.22 0.67 3.36
CA GLU A 509 -26.39 0.95 4.54
C GLU A 509 -24.90 0.66 4.25
N MET A 510 -24.60 -0.44 3.56
CA MET A 510 -23.24 -0.79 3.13
C MET A 510 -22.66 0.24 2.14
N GLU A 511 -23.41 0.59 1.10
CA GLU A 511 -23.01 1.60 0.09
C GLU A 511 -22.71 2.96 0.75
N LYS A 512 -23.58 3.41 1.66
CA LYS A 512 -23.38 4.64 2.44
C LYS A 512 -22.11 4.56 3.29
N GLY A 513 -21.86 3.43 3.95
CA GLY A 513 -20.64 3.20 4.74
C GLY A 513 -19.38 3.25 3.88
N LEU A 514 -19.37 2.56 2.74
CA LEU A 514 -18.27 2.58 1.77
C LEU A 514 -17.98 4.01 1.30
N LYS A 515 -19.01 4.76 0.87
CA LYS A 515 -18.86 6.14 0.40
C LYS A 515 -18.26 7.08 1.45
N VAL A 516 -18.62 6.93 2.74
CA VAL A 516 -18.00 7.71 3.83
C VAL A 516 -16.51 7.40 3.95
N HIS A 517 -16.12 6.12 4.09
CA HIS A 517 -14.71 5.78 4.25
C HIS A 517 -13.88 6.08 2.97
N ALA A 518 -14.46 5.92 1.79
CA ALA A 518 -13.85 6.31 0.51
C ALA A 518 -13.62 7.83 0.42
N SER A 519 -14.60 8.67 0.84
CA SER A 519 -14.44 10.12 0.81
C SER A 519 -13.34 10.63 1.73
N GLU A 520 -13.13 9.99 2.89
CA GLU A 520 -12.08 10.39 3.82
C GLU A 520 -10.69 9.98 3.31
N VAL A 521 -10.53 8.80 2.66
CA VAL A 521 -9.29 8.43 1.94
C VAL A 521 -8.98 9.44 0.83
N ILE A 522 -9.97 9.74 -0.02
CA ILE A 522 -9.81 10.68 -1.14
C ILE A 522 -9.48 12.09 -0.62
N ALA A 523 -10.12 12.52 0.47
CA ALA A 523 -9.83 13.82 1.08
C ALA A 523 -8.43 13.89 1.72
N ILE A 524 -7.92 12.81 2.33
CA ILE A 524 -6.52 12.73 2.81
C ILE A 524 -5.55 12.94 1.63
N VAL A 525 -5.75 12.26 0.51
CA VAL A 525 -4.85 12.40 -0.66
C VAL A 525 -4.98 13.78 -1.32
N ARG A 526 -6.21 14.32 -1.42
CA ARG A 526 -6.47 15.70 -1.87
C ARG A 526 -5.89 16.77 -0.93
N GLY A 527 -5.55 16.41 0.31
CA GLY A 527 -4.81 17.26 1.26
C GLY A 527 -3.36 17.55 0.87
N THR A 528 -2.88 16.99 -0.25
CA THR A 528 -1.49 17.07 -0.71
C THR A 528 -0.46 16.70 0.38
N PRO A 529 -0.60 15.51 1.02
CA PRO A 529 0.31 15.08 2.07
C PRO A 529 1.71 14.77 1.50
N CYS A 530 2.69 14.45 2.36
CA CYS A 530 4.05 14.20 1.87
C CYS A 530 4.12 12.97 0.96
N ASP A 531 5.19 12.88 0.15
CA ASP A 531 5.35 11.85 -0.87
C ASP A 531 5.36 10.43 -0.31
N ALA A 532 5.76 10.26 0.95
CA ALA A 532 5.67 8.98 1.66
C ALA A 532 4.21 8.54 1.89
N VAL A 533 3.29 9.48 2.17
CA VAL A 533 1.85 9.20 2.31
C VAL A 533 1.23 8.93 0.94
N LYS A 534 1.62 9.67 -0.10
CA LYS A 534 1.19 9.43 -1.49
C LYS A 534 1.61 8.04 -1.99
N LEU A 535 2.80 7.55 -1.61
CA LEU A 535 3.22 6.18 -1.90
C LEU A 535 2.25 5.15 -1.29
N ARG A 536 1.96 5.31 0.02
CA ARG A 536 1.08 4.39 0.76
C ARG A 536 -0.40 4.53 0.39
N SER A 537 -0.81 5.57 -0.33
CA SER A 537 -2.22 5.78 -0.69
C SER A 537 -2.71 4.93 -1.87
N ILE A 538 -1.82 4.29 -2.64
CA ILE A 538 -2.17 3.55 -3.85
C ILE A 538 -3.23 2.46 -3.59
N GLN A 539 -3.10 1.68 -2.51
CA GLN A 539 -4.05 0.61 -2.18
C GLN A 539 -5.36 1.13 -1.54
N PRO A 540 -5.34 2.06 -0.56
CA PRO A 540 -6.54 2.75 -0.08
C PRO A 540 -7.33 3.46 -1.19
N LEU A 541 -6.64 4.19 -2.08
CA LEU A 541 -7.25 4.97 -3.16
C LEU A 541 -7.90 4.07 -4.22
N TYR A 542 -7.31 2.90 -4.50
CA TYR A 542 -7.92 1.88 -5.34
C TYR A 542 -9.26 1.40 -4.73
N LEU A 543 -9.26 1.06 -3.44
CA LEU A 543 -10.48 0.60 -2.76
C LEU A 543 -11.54 1.70 -2.66
N ALA A 544 -11.13 2.96 -2.43
CA ALA A 544 -12.02 4.12 -2.48
C ALA A 544 -12.62 4.34 -3.89
N GLY A 545 -11.82 4.12 -4.94
CA GLY A 545 -12.21 4.23 -6.34
C GLY A 545 -13.36 3.33 -6.77
N ARG A 546 -13.56 2.21 -6.07
CA ARG A 546 -14.73 1.32 -6.29
C ARG A 546 -16.06 2.00 -5.94
N SER A 547 -16.03 3.14 -5.24
CA SER A 547 -17.19 4.01 -4.95
C SER A 547 -17.46 5.10 -6.01
N CYS A 548 -16.63 5.23 -7.06
CA CYS A 548 -16.76 6.27 -8.09
C CYS A 548 -17.91 5.98 -9.07
N THR A 549 -19.08 6.56 -8.80
CA THR A 549 -20.31 6.32 -9.58
C THR A 549 -20.46 7.16 -10.85
N THR A 550 -19.87 8.36 -10.92
CA THR A 550 -19.98 9.24 -12.10
C THR A 550 -18.69 9.25 -12.93
N MET A 551 -18.76 9.63 -14.21
CA MET A 551 -17.56 9.79 -15.05
C MET A 551 -16.61 10.89 -14.52
N SER A 552 -17.15 11.92 -13.86
CA SER A 552 -16.34 12.96 -13.18
C SER A 552 -15.55 12.40 -11.99
N ASP A 553 -16.20 11.57 -11.15
CA ASP A 553 -15.53 10.85 -10.05
C ASP A 553 -14.37 10.00 -10.58
N ARG A 554 -14.65 9.22 -11.64
CA ARG A 554 -13.71 8.28 -12.25
C ARG A 554 -12.51 9.01 -12.84
N ARG A 555 -12.74 10.07 -13.64
CA ARG A 555 -11.67 10.90 -14.21
C ARG A 555 -10.80 11.51 -13.11
N THR A 556 -11.42 12.14 -12.10
CA THR A 556 -10.69 12.78 -10.99
C THR A 556 -9.80 11.78 -10.24
N LEU A 557 -10.28 10.54 -10.03
CA LEU A 557 -9.48 9.49 -9.40
C LEU A 557 -8.31 9.02 -10.28
N VAL A 558 -8.53 8.88 -11.60
CA VAL A 558 -7.49 8.51 -12.57
C VAL A 558 -6.42 9.59 -12.68
N ASP A 559 -6.82 10.86 -12.66
CA ASP A 559 -5.91 12.00 -12.59
C ASP A 559 -5.05 11.94 -11.32
N MET A 560 -5.64 11.68 -10.14
CA MET A 560 -4.90 11.50 -8.88
C MET A 560 -3.89 10.33 -8.95
N PHE A 561 -4.25 9.20 -9.56
CA PHE A 561 -3.32 8.08 -9.77
C PHE A 561 -2.18 8.42 -10.75
N ARG A 562 -2.47 9.21 -11.80
CA ARG A 562 -1.49 9.68 -12.78
C ARG A 562 -0.52 10.68 -12.15
N ASP A 563 -0.99 11.56 -11.27
CA ASP A 563 -0.16 12.53 -10.54
C ASP A 563 0.78 11.84 -9.54
N ILE A 564 0.31 10.80 -8.84
CA ILE A 564 1.17 9.94 -7.99
C ILE A 564 2.24 9.24 -8.84
N GLN A 565 1.87 8.67 -10.00
CA GLN A 565 2.81 7.99 -10.89
C GLN A 565 3.85 8.94 -11.49
N ASN A 566 3.42 10.09 -12.01
CA ASN A 566 4.30 11.09 -12.61
C ASN A 566 5.24 11.73 -11.59
N GLY A 567 4.71 12.05 -10.40
CA GLY A 567 5.41 12.73 -9.31
C GLY A 567 6.39 11.83 -8.55
N LEU A 568 6.02 10.58 -8.29
CA LEU A 568 6.86 9.65 -7.52
C LEU A 568 7.67 8.69 -8.41
N GLY A 569 7.33 8.51 -9.68
CA GLY A 569 7.96 7.51 -10.55
C GLY A 569 7.58 6.06 -10.20
N ILE A 570 6.40 5.83 -9.60
CA ILE A 570 5.87 4.50 -9.27
C ILE A 570 4.72 4.10 -10.20
N ALA A 571 4.71 2.85 -10.65
CA ALA A 571 3.60 2.30 -11.42
C ALA A 571 2.28 2.31 -10.63
N THR A 572 1.26 3.03 -11.12
CA THR A 572 -0.12 3.00 -10.62
C THR A 572 -1.11 2.41 -11.63
N GLY A 573 -0.72 2.33 -12.91
CA GLY A 573 -1.57 1.89 -14.04
C GLY A 573 -2.37 0.61 -13.77
N TYR A 574 -1.75 -0.42 -13.17
CA TYR A 574 -2.41 -1.69 -12.84
C TYR A 574 -3.64 -1.56 -11.91
N ARG A 575 -3.72 -0.51 -11.09
CA ARG A 575 -4.93 -0.22 -10.29
C ARG A 575 -5.98 0.57 -11.07
N VAL A 576 -5.57 1.40 -12.03
CA VAL A 576 -6.50 2.10 -12.93
C VAL A 576 -7.12 1.11 -13.93
N GLU A 577 -6.33 0.21 -14.51
CA GLU A 577 -6.80 -0.87 -15.39
C GLU A 577 -7.83 -1.77 -14.69
N ALA A 578 -7.56 -2.18 -13.44
CA ALA A 578 -8.49 -2.95 -12.62
C ALA A 578 -9.80 -2.18 -12.33
N LEU A 579 -9.72 -0.86 -12.08
CA LEU A 579 -10.91 -0.02 -11.88
C LEU A 579 -11.71 0.17 -13.17
N LEU A 580 -11.06 0.40 -14.31
CA LEU A 580 -11.71 0.52 -15.62
C LEU A 580 -12.47 -0.76 -16.00
N GLN A 581 -11.87 -1.92 -15.74
CA GLN A 581 -12.51 -3.22 -15.92
C GLN A 581 -13.75 -3.37 -15.02
N GLU A 582 -13.66 -3.03 -13.73
CA GLU A 582 -14.79 -3.07 -12.79
C GLU A 582 -15.89 -2.04 -13.12
N TRP A 583 -15.50 -0.87 -13.61
CA TRP A 583 -16.38 0.23 -13.99
C TRP A 583 -17.11 0.01 -15.33
N GLY A 584 -16.66 -0.96 -16.14
CA GLY A 584 -17.16 -1.22 -17.48
C GLY A 584 -16.89 -0.05 -18.42
N THR A 585 -15.67 0.49 -18.43
CA THR A 585 -15.33 1.74 -19.13
C THR A 585 -13.89 1.70 -19.63
N SER A 586 -13.63 2.32 -20.78
CA SER A 586 -12.29 2.48 -21.36
C SER A 586 -11.68 3.85 -21.04
N TYR A 587 -10.36 3.96 -21.19
CA TYR A 587 -9.66 5.24 -21.10
C TYR A 587 -10.12 6.26 -22.17
N GLU A 588 -10.41 5.80 -23.39
CA GLU A 588 -10.90 6.67 -24.47
C GLU A 588 -12.26 7.29 -24.11
N GLU A 589 -13.14 6.55 -23.44
CA GLU A 589 -14.41 7.07 -22.92
C GLU A 589 -14.24 8.04 -21.73
N LEU A 590 -13.18 7.86 -20.91
CA LEU A 590 -12.82 8.82 -19.86
C LEU A 590 -12.27 10.13 -20.42
N ASP A 591 -11.55 10.13 -21.54
CA ASP A 591 -10.94 11.33 -22.11
C ASP A 591 -11.86 12.07 -23.11
N THR A 592 -12.75 11.35 -23.83
CA THR A 592 -13.55 11.94 -24.93
C THR A 592 -14.79 12.72 -24.49
N GLN A 593 -15.34 12.50 -23.30
CA GLN A 593 -16.43 13.35 -22.81
C GLN A 593 -15.90 14.73 -22.41
N PRO A 594 -16.43 15.85 -22.94
CA PRO A 594 -16.00 17.18 -22.50
C PRO A 594 -16.24 17.35 -21.00
N TRP A 595 -15.44 18.22 -20.37
CA TRP A 595 -15.81 18.75 -19.05
C TRP A 595 -17.19 19.42 -19.16
N PRO A 596 -18.05 19.34 -18.13
CA PRO A 596 -19.26 20.15 -18.10
C PRO A 596 -18.85 21.61 -18.25
N ALA A 597 -19.40 22.28 -19.27
CA ALA A 597 -19.03 23.66 -19.54
C ALA A 597 -19.44 24.53 -18.35
N SER A 598 -18.50 25.27 -17.78
CA SER A 598 -18.84 26.39 -16.90
C SER A 598 -19.70 27.35 -17.72
N GLU A 599 -20.95 27.55 -17.31
CA GLU A 599 -21.86 28.49 -17.97
C GLU A 599 -21.44 29.93 -17.65
N ASP A 600 -20.38 30.40 -18.33
CA ASP A 600 -19.94 31.78 -18.33
C ASP A 600 -21.01 32.67 -18.98
N HIS A 601 -22.03 33.03 -18.20
CA HIS A 601 -23.11 33.95 -18.55
C HIS A 601 -22.64 35.41 -18.64
N HIS A 602 -21.56 35.65 -19.39
CA HIS A 602 -21.20 36.97 -19.90
C HIS A 602 -21.66 37.14 -21.36
N ALA A 603 -22.99 37.19 -21.52
CA ALA A 603 -23.58 37.75 -22.72
C ALA A 603 -23.24 39.25 -22.80
N PRO A 604 -22.59 39.74 -23.88
CA PRO A 604 -22.34 41.16 -24.03
C PRO A 604 -23.65 41.89 -24.33
N GLN A 605 -23.97 42.91 -23.53
CA GLN A 605 -25.04 43.85 -23.87
C GLN A 605 -24.60 44.73 -25.06
N GLN A 606 -25.54 45.01 -25.96
CA GLN A 606 -25.38 45.92 -27.10
C GLN A 606 -25.75 47.36 -26.70
#